data_AF-A0A1S0TVC3-F1
#
_entry.id   AF-A0A1S0TVC3-F1
#
_cell.length_a   1.000
_cell.length_b   1.000
_cell.length_c   1.000
_cell.angle_alpha   90.00
_cell.angle_beta   90.00
_cell.angle_gamma   90.00
#
_symmetry.space_group_name_H-M   'P 1'
#
loop_
_entity.id
_entity.type
_entity.pdbx_description
1 polymer ?
#
loop_
_entity_poly.entity_id
_entity_poly.type
_entity_poly.pdbx_seq_one_letter_code
_entity_poly.pdbx_strand_id
1 'polypeptide(L)'
;MTLYLLNQWKNQPGGAQNASAFLLALKSEHSSMREKELIIEVLDDWDVLTPTWFEVADYLSVIEGLHEDEHFKQRYLAALLASKVAFCLGDYNGALQLALAAEDKFQLTPRSPSILVGSQDEQV
;
A
#
# COMPACT_ATOMS: atom_id res chain seq x y z
N MET A 1 18.71 -9.04 -1.39
CA MET A 1 18.55 -9.53 -0.01
C MET A 1 17.23 -9.06 0.62
N THR A 2 16.66 -7.93 0.16
CA THR A 2 15.38 -7.33 0.62
C THR A 2 14.13 -8.15 0.29
N LEU A 3 14.04 -8.74 -0.91
CA LEU A 3 12.89 -9.57 -1.33
C LEU A 3 12.59 -10.77 -0.41
N TYR A 4 13.63 -11.41 0.12
CA TYR A 4 13.48 -12.57 0.99
C TYR A 4 12.86 -12.18 2.34
N LEU A 5 13.29 -11.03 2.89
CA LEU A 5 12.75 -10.49 4.14
C LEU A 5 11.30 -10.04 3.96
N LEU A 6 10.97 -9.45 2.81
CA LEU A 6 9.63 -9.02 2.47
C LEU A 6 8.65 -10.20 2.41
N ASN A 7 9.06 -11.30 1.77
CA ASN A 7 8.24 -12.50 1.68
C ASN A 7 8.15 -13.27 3.00
N GLN A 8 9.21 -13.26 3.82
CA GLN A 8 9.14 -13.82 5.18
C GLN A 8 8.23 -12.99 6.09
N TRP A 9 8.26 -11.66 5.97
CA TRP A 9 7.41 -10.77 6.74
C TRP A 9 5.93 -10.97 6.42
N LYS A 10 5.57 -11.14 5.14
CA LYS A 10 4.21 -11.46 4.72
C LYS A 10 3.69 -12.80 5.27
N ASN A 11 4.57 -13.79 5.44
CA ASN A 11 4.19 -15.16 5.85
C ASN A 11 4.41 -15.44 7.34
N GLN A 12 4.57 -14.42 8.20
CA GLN A 12 4.70 -14.62 9.65
C GLN A 12 3.37 -15.14 10.25
N PRO A 13 3.42 -16.05 11.23
CA PRO A 13 2.24 -16.45 11.99
C PRO A 13 1.76 -15.24 12.82
N GLY A 14 0.72 -14.57 12.34
CA GLY A 14 0.22 -13.29 12.89
C GLY A 14 0.00 -12.20 11.84
N GLY A 15 0.32 -12.47 10.57
CA GLY A 15 0.21 -11.50 9.48
C GLY A 15 1.39 -10.53 9.44
N ALA A 16 1.36 -9.62 8.48
CA ALA A 16 2.40 -8.62 8.31
C ALA A 16 2.29 -7.57 9.44
N GLN A 17 3.16 -7.65 10.44
CA GLN A 17 3.17 -6.72 11.59
C GLN A 17 4.45 -5.89 11.58
N ASN A 18 4.36 -4.59 11.90
CA ASN A 18 5.48 -3.65 11.96
C ASN A 18 6.11 -3.37 10.57
N ALA A 19 5.47 -2.51 9.80
CA ALA A 19 5.93 -2.06 8.48
C ALA A 19 6.97 -0.92 8.57
N SER A 20 7.17 -0.34 9.77
CA SER A 20 8.03 0.82 10.01
C SER A 20 9.42 0.76 9.35
N ALA A 21 10.10 -0.39 9.37
CA ALA A 21 11.42 -0.54 8.74
C ALA A 21 11.37 -0.33 7.21
N PHE A 22 10.32 -0.80 6.55
CA PHE A 22 10.12 -0.63 5.11
C PHE A 22 9.65 0.79 4.78
N LEU A 23 8.79 1.38 5.62
CA LEU A 23 8.35 2.76 5.48
C LEU A 23 9.50 3.77 5.65
N LEU A 24 10.42 3.52 6.58
CA LEU A 24 11.67 4.28 6.72
C LEU A 24 12.54 4.17 5.46
N ALA A 25 12.60 3.01 4.84
CA ALA A 25 13.31 2.82 3.58
C ALA A 25 12.66 3.63 2.44
N LEU A 26 11.32 3.70 2.36
CA LEU A 26 10.61 4.55 1.39
C LEU A 26 11.00 6.03 1.54
N LYS A 27 11.04 6.52 2.79
CA LYS A 27 11.41 7.90 3.10
C LYS A 27 12.87 8.21 2.82
N SER A 28 13.76 7.23 2.94
CA SER A 28 15.19 7.47 2.76
C SER A 28 15.53 7.84 1.30
N GLU A 29 16.39 8.85 1.13
CA GLU A 29 16.92 9.27 -0.18
C GLU A 29 17.93 8.25 -0.76
N HIS A 30 18.50 7.39 0.09
CA HIS A 30 19.52 6.43 -0.28
C HIS A 30 18.95 5.10 -0.81
N SER A 31 17.65 4.85 -0.68
CA SER A 31 17.00 3.65 -1.20
C SER A 31 16.84 3.72 -2.72
N SER A 32 17.14 2.61 -3.39
CA SER A 32 16.98 2.53 -4.85
C SER A 32 15.51 2.61 -5.23
N MET A 33 15.19 3.24 -6.38
CA MET A 33 13.83 3.28 -6.92
C MET A 33 13.17 1.88 -6.96
N ARG A 34 13.94 0.85 -7.34
CA ARG A 34 13.45 -0.54 -7.36
C ARG A 34 13.04 -1.09 -6.00
N GLU A 35 13.71 -0.65 -4.93
CA GLU A 35 13.33 -1.06 -3.57
C GLU A 35 12.00 -0.41 -3.17
N LYS A 36 11.82 0.85 -3.53
CA LYS A 36 10.57 1.58 -3.28
C LYS A 36 9.40 0.95 -4.05
N GLU A 37 9.61 0.57 -5.30
CA GLU A 37 8.65 -0.20 -6.11
C GLU A 37 8.21 -1.48 -5.36
N LEU A 38 9.15 -2.32 -4.96
CA LEU A 38 8.85 -3.58 -4.26
C LEU A 38 8.09 -3.38 -2.94
N ILE A 39 8.41 -2.33 -2.19
CA ILE A 39 7.73 -2.03 -0.94
C ILE A 39 6.27 -1.63 -1.22
N ILE A 40 6.03 -0.76 -2.20
CA ILE A 40 4.69 -0.31 -2.60
C ILE A 40 3.85 -1.49 -3.09
N GLU A 41 4.43 -2.39 -3.89
CA GLU A 41 3.76 -3.59 -4.38
C GLU A 41 3.31 -4.53 -3.25
N VAL A 42 4.10 -4.67 -2.18
CA VAL A 42 3.71 -5.50 -1.04
C VAL A 42 2.72 -4.81 -0.11
N LEU A 43 2.84 -3.49 0.07
CA LEU A 43 1.90 -2.72 0.91
C LEU A 43 0.51 -2.63 0.28
N ASP A 44 0.38 -2.75 -1.04
CA ASP A 44 -0.91 -2.74 -1.73
C ASP A 44 -1.80 -3.94 -1.35
N ASP A 45 -1.21 -5.06 -0.93
CA ASP A 45 -1.96 -6.23 -0.50
C ASP A 45 -2.80 -5.91 0.74
N TRP A 46 -4.10 -6.18 0.68
CA TRP A 46 -5.02 -5.89 1.79
C TRP A 46 -4.68 -6.68 3.06
N ASP A 47 -4.08 -7.87 2.95
CA ASP A 47 -3.65 -8.65 4.11
C ASP A 47 -2.52 -7.97 4.87
N VAL A 48 -1.69 -7.23 4.13
CA VAL A 48 -0.60 -6.43 4.67
C VAL A 48 -1.13 -5.09 5.17
N LEU A 49 -2.01 -4.44 4.40
CA LEU A 49 -2.50 -3.11 4.69
C LEU A 49 -3.46 -3.09 5.89
N THR A 50 -4.35 -4.08 6.03
CA THR A 50 -5.33 -4.12 7.15
C THR A 50 -4.68 -4.02 8.53
N PRO A 51 -3.59 -4.74 8.84
CA PRO A 51 -2.90 -4.60 10.12
C PRO A 51 -1.90 -3.43 10.19
N THR A 52 -1.53 -2.79 9.07
CA THR A 52 -0.46 -1.77 9.05
C THR A 52 -0.87 -0.38 8.57
N TRP A 53 -2.13 -0.19 8.16
CA TRP A 53 -2.61 1.08 7.57
C TRP A 53 -2.32 2.30 8.44
N PHE A 54 -2.33 2.17 9.77
CA PHE A 54 -2.04 3.25 10.70
C PHE A 54 -0.56 3.66 10.66
N GLU A 55 0.36 2.73 10.42
CA GLU A 55 1.77 3.03 10.19
C GLU A 55 1.95 3.69 8.82
N VAL A 56 1.32 3.13 7.79
CA VAL A 56 1.41 3.65 6.41
C VAL A 56 0.84 5.06 6.30
N ALA A 57 -0.20 5.39 7.09
CA ALA A 57 -0.82 6.72 7.15
C ALA A 57 0.18 7.83 7.52
N ASP A 58 1.15 7.56 8.40
CA ASP A 58 2.20 8.55 8.76
C ASP A 58 3.13 8.86 7.57
N TYR A 59 3.18 7.97 6.58
CA TYR A 59 4.01 8.07 5.38
C TYR A 59 3.21 8.40 4.12
N LEU A 60 1.93 8.77 4.26
CA LEU A 60 1.05 9.05 3.12
C LEU A 60 1.65 10.09 2.16
N SER A 61 2.16 11.20 2.70
CA SER A 61 2.79 12.26 1.89
C SER A 61 4.04 11.79 1.14
N VAL A 62 4.76 10.78 1.65
CA VAL A 62 5.91 10.18 0.93
C VAL A 62 5.42 9.35 -0.25
N ILE A 63 4.32 8.62 -0.07
CA ILE A 63 3.71 7.80 -1.12
C ILE A 63 3.12 8.68 -2.22
N GLU A 64 2.46 9.78 -1.85
CA GLU A 64 1.97 10.79 -2.80
C GLU A 64 3.11 11.41 -3.61
N GLY A 65 4.22 11.79 -2.96
CA GLY A 65 5.41 12.28 -3.66
C GLY A 65 6.02 11.26 -4.63
N LEU A 66 5.94 9.96 -4.32
CA LEU A 66 6.36 8.89 -5.24
C LEU A 66 5.38 8.70 -6.41
N HIS A 67 4.10 9.03 -6.24
CA HIS A 67 3.13 9.05 -7.32
C HIS A 67 3.39 10.21 -8.29
N GLU A 68 3.78 11.37 -7.78
CA GLU A 68 4.10 12.55 -8.60
C GLU A 68 5.41 12.40 -9.41
N ASP A 69 6.30 11.47 -9.02
CA ASP A 69 7.55 11.24 -9.74
C ASP A 69 7.34 10.43 -11.03
N GLU A 70 7.58 11.07 -12.17
CA GLU A 70 7.45 10.46 -13.49
C GLU A 70 8.47 9.34 -13.77
N HIS A 71 9.58 9.30 -13.03
CA HIS A 71 10.58 8.24 -13.18
C HIS A 71 10.18 6.94 -12.47
N PHE A 72 9.16 7.00 -11.61
CA PHE A 72 8.70 5.86 -10.83
C PHE A 72 7.69 5.03 -11.64
N LYS A 73 8.08 3.81 -12.04
CA LYS A 73 7.25 2.98 -12.92
C LYS A 73 5.96 2.53 -12.26
N GLN A 74 5.96 2.40 -10.93
CA GLN A 74 4.80 1.99 -10.14
C GLN A 74 4.02 3.18 -9.55
N ARG A 75 4.10 4.38 -10.14
CA ARG A 75 3.39 5.58 -9.65
C ARG A 75 1.89 5.38 -9.50
N TYR A 76 1.26 4.64 -10.40
CA TYR A 76 -0.17 4.32 -10.34
C TYR A 76 -0.51 3.40 -9.17
N LEU A 77 0.42 2.51 -8.80
CA LEU A 77 0.28 1.62 -7.65
C LEU A 77 0.44 2.41 -6.34
N ALA A 78 1.35 3.39 -6.31
CA ALA A 78 1.49 4.31 -5.19
C ALA A 78 0.21 5.14 -4.95
N ALA A 79 -0.41 5.67 -6.00
CA ALA A 79 -1.72 6.34 -5.88
C ALA A 79 -2.81 5.42 -5.36
N LEU A 80 -2.85 4.15 -5.81
CA LEU A 80 -3.81 3.18 -5.32
C LEU A 80 -3.62 2.90 -3.82
N LEU A 81 -2.38 2.70 -3.38
CA LEU A 81 -2.05 2.50 -1.98
C LEU A 81 -2.45 3.73 -1.15
N ALA A 82 -2.11 4.93 -1.61
CA ALA A 82 -2.48 6.18 -0.95
C ALA A 82 -4.00 6.33 -0.82
N SER A 83 -4.75 5.98 -1.86
CA SER A 83 -6.21 5.95 -1.84
C SER A 83 -6.77 5.00 -0.77
N LYS A 84 -6.25 3.78 -0.68
CA LYS A 84 -6.67 2.80 0.34
C LYS A 84 -6.40 3.30 1.76
N VAL A 85 -5.26 3.94 1.99
CA VAL A 85 -4.89 4.50 3.30
C VAL A 85 -5.75 5.71 3.64
N ALA A 86 -6.00 6.62 2.69
CA ALA A 86 -6.90 7.76 2.85
C ALA A 86 -8.33 7.31 3.17
N PHE A 87 -8.79 6.21 2.56
CA PHE A 87 -10.07 5.59 2.88
C PHE A 87 -10.13 5.11 4.34
N CYS A 88 -9.07 4.45 4.84
CA CYS A 88 -8.98 4.04 6.24
C CYS A 88 -8.95 5.23 7.22
N LEU A 89 -8.41 6.38 6.79
CA LEU A 89 -8.41 7.63 7.58
C LEU A 89 -9.76 8.36 7.57
N GLY A 90 -10.71 7.94 6.73
CA GLY A 90 -12.02 8.58 6.57
C GLY A 90 -12.02 9.79 5.62
N ASP A 91 -10.92 10.07 4.92
CA ASP A 91 -10.90 11.08 3.85
C ASP A 91 -11.32 10.46 2.53
N TYR A 92 -12.63 10.26 2.38
CA TYR A 92 -13.20 9.63 1.18
C TYR A 92 -13.01 10.45 -0.09
N ASN A 93 -12.94 11.78 0.03
CA ASN A 93 -12.78 12.64 -1.13
C ASN A 93 -11.34 12.55 -1.67
N GLY A 94 -10.34 12.65 -0.78
CA GLY A 94 -8.95 12.42 -1.13
C GLY A 94 -8.73 11.00 -1.66
N ALA A 95 -9.34 10.00 -1.01
CA ALA A 95 -9.28 8.61 -1.46
C ALA A 95 -9.82 8.43 -2.88
N LEU A 96 -10.96 9.06 -3.23
CA LEU A 96 -11.53 8.96 -4.57
C LEU A 96 -10.63 9.65 -5.61
N GLN A 97 -10.08 10.82 -5.30
CA GLN A 97 -9.18 11.53 -6.21
C GLN A 97 -7.93 10.69 -6.52
N LEU A 98 -7.32 10.10 -5.48
CA LEU A 98 -6.16 9.22 -5.62
C LEU A 98 -6.51 7.91 -6.34
N ALA A 99 -7.71 7.35 -6.11
CA ALA A 99 -8.19 6.18 -6.84
C ALA A 99 -8.32 6.45 -8.34
N LEU A 100 -8.86 7.62 -8.72
CA LEU A 100 -8.94 8.03 -10.12
C LEU A 100 -7.54 8.25 -10.72
N ALA A 101 -6.60 8.77 -9.93
CA ALA A 101 -5.20 8.95 -10.34
C ALA A 101 -4.45 7.61 -10.54
N ALA A 102 -4.90 6.52 -9.92
CA ALA A 102 -4.35 5.18 -10.12
C ALA A 102 -4.76 4.55 -11.47
N GLU A 103 -5.72 5.16 -12.17
CA GLU A 103 -6.11 4.82 -13.55
C GLU A 103 -6.36 3.30 -13.72
N ASP A 104 -5.60 2.62 -14.58
CA ASP A 104 -5.75 1.17 -14.88
C ASP A 104 -5.52 0.25 -13.67
N LYS A 105 -4.84 0.74 -12.62
CA LYS A 105 -4.62 -0.03 -11.39
C LYS A 105 -5.85 -0.06 -10.49
N PHE A 106 -6.77 0.89 -10.64
CA PHE A 106 -8.01 0.93 -9.87
C PHE A 106 -9.06 0.02 -10.51
N GLN A 107 -9.22 -1.20 -9.96
CA GLN A 107 -10.23 -2.14 -10.39
C GLN A 107 -11.44 -2.09 -9.46
N LEU A 108 -12.63 -1.87 -10.02
CA LEU A 108 -13.92 -1.92 -9.32
C LEU A 108 -14.39 -3.35 -9.02
N THR A 109 -13.63 -4.36 -9.45
CA THR A 109 -14.00 -5.77 -9.25
C THR A 109 -14.00 -6.09 -7.75
N PRO A 110 -15.09 -6.67 -7.22
CA PRO A 110 -15.14 -7.06 -5.81
C PRO A 110 -14.03 -8.05 -5.49
N ARG A 111 -13.46 -7.89 -4.30
CA ARG A 111 -12.33 -8.66 -3.81
C ARG A 111 -12.64 -10.16 -3.83
N SER A 112 -11.66 -10.99 -4.16
CA SER A 112 -11.72 -12.41 -3.80
C SER A 112 -11.63 -12.54 -2.27
N PRO A 113 -12.52 -13.28 -1.60
CA PRO A 113 -12.59 -13.31 -0.15
C PRO A 113 -11.23 -13.68 0.47
N SER A 114 -10.70 -12.79 1.31
CA SER A 114 -9.46 -13.03 2.04
C SER A 114 -9.70 -14.04 3.16
N ILE A 115 -8.91 -15.11 3.19
CA ILE A 115 -9.02 -16.19 4.21
C ILE A 115 -8.87 -15.63 5.64
N LEU A 116 -8.14 -14.52 5.81
CA LEU A 116 -7.83 -13.91 7.10
C LEU A 116 -8.82 -12.85 7.57
N VAL A 117 -9.58 -12.21 6.67
CA VAL A 117 -10.53 -11.12 6.99
C VAL A 117 -11.99 -11.58 6.90
N GLY A 118 -12.27 -12.75 6.32
CA GLY A 118 -13.64 -13.20 6.11
C GLY A 118 -14.38 -12.36 5.07
N SER A 119 -15.56 -12.81 4.65
CA SER A 119 -16.43 -12.13 3.69
C SER A 119 -17.14 -10.95 4.35
N GLN A 120 -16.42 -9.83 4.51
CA GLN A 120 -16.98 -8.61 5.11
C GLN A 120 -17.56 -7.63 4.06
N ASP A 121 -17.37 -7.91 2.76
CA ASP A 121 -17.80 -7.07 1.63
C ASP A 121 -19.29 -7.23 1.24
N GLU A 122 -20.14 -7.90 2.05
CA GLU A 122 -21.57 -8.12 1.73
C GLU A 122 -22.57 -7.27 2.54
N GLN A 123 -22.12 -6.27 3.30
CA GLN A 123 -23.05 -5.33 3.95
C GLN A 123 -22.56 -3.89 3.79
N VAL A 124 -22.90 -3.22 2.68
CA VAL A 124 -23.94 -2.15 2.60
C VAL A 124 -24.34 -1.94 1.13
#